data_AF-A0A7Y1UQ69-F1
#
_entry.id   AF-A0A7Y1UQ69-F1
#
_cell.length_a   1.000
_cell.length_b   1.000
_cell.length_c   1.000
_cell.angle_alpha   90.00
_cell.angle_beta   90.00
_cell.angle_gamma   90.00
#
_symmetry.space_group_name_H-M   'P 1'
#
loop_
_entity.id
_entity.type
_entity.pdbx_description
1 polymer ?
#
loop_
_entity_poly.entity_id
_entity_poly.type
_entity_poly.pdbx_seq_one_letter_code
_entity_poly.pdbx_strand_id
1 'polypeptide(L)'
;MSRMNSVLLPILVVLVSVVALLLLAGTNPWEPLKIIIEGSIGWPPFEGGSSRKVGDTFMVWVPIALASAGLIVTFNAGMWNIGIEGQIIMGAIAAAFVAREVSAPRPLLILLTILAGAAGGMLWGLLVGVLRTAGGVNEIFGGLGLDFVALSLTTYLIIGPWARSGVASTSGTDPFPADSLLPSLGSSKLSPLAVAIAILALVGVWLLFRGTLYGLKLKAVGRNRPSSFLLGIPTNRYLLGAFMICGALAGIAGTSQALGFHFKLIPAISGNYGFLAILVVLLARFRPFLVIPISFFFAMIAVGSPSLQLRLD
;
A
#
# COMPACT_ATOMS: atom_id res chain seq x y z
N MET A 1 4.47 36.61 6.99
CA MET A 1 4.91 35.95 5.74
C MET A 1 4.12 34.65 5.61
N SER A 2 3.26 34.56 4.59
CA SER A 2 2.09 33.67 4.58
C SER A 2 2.44 32.18 4.48
N ARG A 3 1.59 31.32 5.08
CA ARG A 3 1.66 29.83 5.00
C ARG A 3 1.76 29.28 3.56
N MET A 4 1.45 30.10 2.57
CA MET A 4 1.53 29.76 1.15
C MET A 4 3.00 29.74 0.67
N ASN A 5 3.84 30.69 1.11
CA ASN A 5 5.26 30.74 0.76
C ASN A 5 6.04 29.55 1.36
N SER A 6 5.64 29.06 2.53
CA SER A 6 6.30 27.89 3.17
C SER A 6 6.08 26.56 2.45
N VAL A 7 5.09 26.46 1.57
CA VAL A 7 4.80 25.23 0.79
C VAL A 7 5.22 25.39 -0.67
N LEU A 8 4.98 26.57 -1.26
CA LEU A 8 5.33 26.82 -2.66
C LEU A 8 6.85 26.89 -2.87
N LEU A 9 7.62 27.43 -1.91
CA LEU A 9 9.06 27.56 -2.05
C LEU A 9 9.76 26.20 -2.15
N PRO A 10 9.52 25.21 -1.27
CA PRO A 10 10.10 23.87 -1.42
C PRO A 10 9.74 23.20 -2.75
N ILE A 11 8.47 23.32 -3.19
CA ILE A 11 8.01 22.73 -4.46
C ILE A 11 8.77 23.36 -5.63
N LEU A 12 8.89 24.69 -5.64
CA LEU A 12 9.62 25.41 -6.68
C LEU A 12 11.10 25.02 -6.69
N VAL A 13 11.74 24.94 -5.53
CA VAL A 13 13.14 24.51 -5.41
C VAL A 13 13.32 23.11 -5.98
N VAL A 14 12.46 22.15 -5.61
CA VAL A 14 12.52 20.79 -6.15
C VAL A 14 12.36 20.77 -7.66
N LEU A 15 11.36 21.49 -8.20
CA LEU A 15 11.13 21.55 -9.65
C LEU A 15 12.33 22.15 -10.39
N VAL A 16 12.89 23.26 -9.88
CA VAL A 16 14.07 23.90 -10.47
C VAL A 16 15.29 22.97 -10.39
N SER A 17 15.50 22.29 -9.26
CA SER A 17 16.59 21.31 -9.11
C SER A 17 16.46 20.14 -10.08
N VAL A 18 15.26 19.58 -10.24
CA VAL A 18 15.02 18.48 -11.20
C VAL A 18 15.26 18.94 -12.63
N VAL A 19 14.76 20.11 -13.02
CA VAL A 19 14.97 20.68 -14.36
C VAL A 19 16.46 20.96 -14.59
N ALA A 20 17.16 21.54 -13.61
CA ALA A 20 18.60 21.81 -13.71
C ALA A 20 19.41 20.52 -13.89
N LEU A 21 19.09 19.46 -13.15
CA LEU A 21 19.74 18.15 -13.30
C LEU A 21 19.50 17.53 -14.67
N LEU A 22 18.28 17.63 -15.21
CA LEU A 22 17.95 17.11 -16.55
C LEU A 22 18.71 17.87 -17.65
N LEU A 23 18.80 19.20 -17.52
CA LEU A 23 19.58 20.03 -18.43
C LEU A 23 21.08 19.71 -18.35
N LEU A 24 21.62 19.48 -17.13
CA LEU A 24 23.01 19.06 -16.94
C LEU A 24 23.30 17.67 -17.52
N ALA A 25 22.29 16.78 -17.53
CA ALA A 25 22.37 15.47 -18.16
C ALA A 25 22.21 15.53 -19.70
N GLY A 26 22.01 16.72 -20.29
CA GLY A 26 21.81 16.90 -21.73
C GLY A 26 20.44 16.46 -22.25
N THR A 27 19.48 16.17 -21.35
CA THR A 27 18.14 15.72 -21.70
C THR A 27 17.14 16.87 -21.64
N ASN A 28 16.19 16.93 -22.58
CA ASN A 28 15.09 17.88 -22.49
C ASN A 28 14.20 17.55 -21.27
N PRO A 29 13.96 18.49 -20.33
CA PRO A 29 13.16 18.23 -19.13
C PRO A 29 11.74 17.72 -19.39
N TRP A 30 11.19 18.04 -20.57
CA TRP A 30 9.85 17.63 -20.98
C TRP A 30 9.77 16.17 -21.44
N GLU A 31 10.87 15.60 -21.89
CA GLU A 31 10.89 14.26 -22.49
C GLU A 31 10.68 13.14 -21.46
N PRO A 32 11.38 13.11 -20.31
CA PRO A 32 11.07 12.15 -19.24
C PRO A 32 9.63 12.28 -18.74
N LEU A 33 9.12 13.51 -18.65
CA LEU A 33 7.76 13.77 -18.20
C LEU A 33 6.72 13.17 -19.16
N LYS A 34 6.91 13.36 -20.47
CA LYS A 34 6.07 12.73 -21.51
C LYS A 34 6.15 11.21 -21.44
N ILE A 35 7.34 10.63 -21.35
CA ILE A 35 7.53 9.18 -21.29
C ILE A 35 6.82 8.57 -20.07
N ILE A 36 6.88 9.23 -18.91
CA ILE A 36 6.18 8.77 -17.70
C ILE A 36 4.66 8.85 -17.86
N ILE A 37 4.14 9.95 -18.42
CA ILE A 37 2.69 10.11 -18.66
C ILE A 37 2.20 9.10 -19.71
N GLU A 38 2.95 8.90 -20.78
CA GLU A 38 2.67 7.89 -21.80
C GLU A 38 2.78 6.45 -21.25
N GLY A 39 3.73 6.21 -20.36
CA GLY A 39 3.94 4.92 -19.69
C GLY A 39 2.83 4.57 -18.70
N SER A 40 2.23 5.57 -18.07
CA SER A 40 1.21 5.39 -17.01
C SER A 40 -0.23 5.46 -17.52
N ILE A 41 -0.62 6.55 -18.17
CA ILE A 41 -2.00 6.77 -18.62
C ILE A 41 -2.18 6.64 -20.13
N GLY A 42 -1.09 6.43 -20.88
CA GLY A 42 -1.16 6.23 -22.33
C GLY A 42 -1.59 7.48 -23.10
N TRP A 43 -1.25 8.67 -22.61
CA TRP A 43 -1.55 9.95 -23.24
C TRP A 43 -0.26 10.71 -23.63
N PRO A 44 -0.12 11.21 -24.88
CA PRO A 44 -1.06 11.08 -26.01
C PRO A 44 -1.14 9.66 -26.58
N PRO A 45 -2.29 9.25 -27.15
CA PRO A 45 -2.47 7.91 -27.70
C PRO A 45 -1.81 7.81 -29.07
N PHE A 46 -0.61 7.24 -29.14
CA PHE A 46 -0.04 6.76 -30.40
C PHE A 46 0.33 5.28 -30.23
N GLU A 47 -0.04 4.48 -31.23
CA GLU A 47 0.19 3.03 -31.35
C GLU A 47 -0.17 2.16 -30.11
N GLY A 48 -1.46 1.81 -29.98
CA GLY A 48 -1.89 0.56 -29.32
C GLY A 48 -1.99 0.50 -27.78
N GLY A 49 -1.71 1.57 -27.04
CA GLY A 49 -1.38 1.47 -25.60
C GLY A 49 -2.35 1.96 -24.51
N SER A 50 -3.58 2.41 -24.80
CA SER A 50 -4.29 3.30 -23.84
C SER A 50 -5.02 2.62 -22.66
N SER A 51 -5.73 1.49 -22.83
CA SER A 51 -6.60 0.93 -21.76
C SER A 51 -5.90 0.02 -20.74
N ARG A 52 -4.78 -0.61 -21.12
CA ARG A 52 -4.02 -1.53 -20.24
C ARG A 52 -3.19 -0.77 -19.21
N LYS A 53 -2.46 0.27 -19.65
CA LYS A 53 -1.59 1.10 -18.79
C LYS A 53 -2.37 1.83 -17.70
N VAL A 54 -3.54 2.37 -18.05
CA VAL A 54 -4.45 2.98 -17.08
C VAL A 54 -4.87 1.96 -16.01
N GLY A 55 -5.18 0.73 -16.41
CA GLY A 55 -5.53 -0.33 -15.45
C GLY A 55 -4.39 -0.70 -14.52
N ASP A 56 -3.17 -0.79 -15.04
CA ASP A 56 -1.97 -1.04 -14.24
C ASP A 56 -1.71 0.11 -13.24
N THR A 57 -1.89 1.37 -13.67
CA THR A 57 -1.77 2.55 -12.79
C THR A 57 -2.78 2.50 -11.64
N PHE A 58 -4.03 2.16 -11.91
CA PHE A 58 -5.03 1.99 -10.84
C PHE A 58 -4.71 0.79 -9.94
N MET A 59 -4.17 -0.30 -10.49
CA MET A 59 -3.75 -1.45 -9.69
C MET A 59 -2.57 -1.17 -8.77
N VAL A 60 -1.66 -0.28 -9.16
CA VAL A 60 -0.59 0.24 -8.30
C VAL A 60 -1.11 1.29 -7.32
N TRP A 61 -2.10 2.08 -7.72
CA TRP A 61 -2.74 3.07 -6.85
C TRP A 61 -3.46 2.43 -5.65
N VAL A 62 -4.17 1.32 -5.86
CA VAL A 62 -4.94 0.61 -4.82
C VAL A 62 -4.12 0.29 -3.56
N PRO A 63 -2.98 -0.42 -3.63
CA PRO A 63 -2.22 -0.75 -2.42
C PRO A 63 -1.65 0.49 -1.73
N ILE A 64 -1.18 1.49 -2.49
CA ILE A 64 -0.68 2.74 -1.92
C ILE A 64 -1.78 3.48 -1.17
N ALA A 65 -2.99 3.56 -1.76
CA ALA A 65 -4.15 4.20 -1.16
C ALA A 65 -4.64 3.48 0.10
N LEU A 66 -4.72 2.15 0.07
CA LEU A 66 -5.12 1.32 1.21
C LEU A 66 -4.11 1.40 2.36
N ALA A 67 -2.82 1.26 2.05
CA ALA A 67 -1.74 1.42 3.03
C ALA A 67 -1.75 2.83 3.64
N SER A 68 -1.94 3.86 2.81
CA SER A 68 -2.05 5.25 3.28
C SER A 68 -3.26 5.46 4.19
N ALA A 69 -4.41 4.86 3.87
CA ALA A 69 -5.60 4.91 4.71
C ALA A 69 -5.32 4.29 6.09
N GLY A 70 -4.66 3.13 6.12
CA GLY A 70 -4.22 2.49 7.37
C GLY A 70 -3.24 3.35 8.16
N LEU A 71 -2.22 3.90 7.50
CA LEU A 71 -1.20 4.73 8.15
C LEU A 71 -1.77 6.00 8.77
N ILE A 72 -2.79 6.61 8.16
CA ILE A 72 -3.50 7.74 8.78
C ILE A 72 -4.02 7.36 10.17
N VAL A 73 -4.50 6.13 10.36
CA VAL A 73 -4.99 5.65 11.66
C VAL A 73 -3.85 5.55 12.68
N THR A 74 -2.76 4.86 12.35
CA THR A 74 -1.60 4.72 13.26
C THR A 74 -0.90 6.04 13.55
N PHE A 75 -0.77 6.92 12.55
CA PHE A 75 -0.11 8.22 12.73
C PHE A 75 -0.96 9.16 13.60
N ASN A 76 -2.29 9.14 13.48
CA ASN A 76 -3.15 9.86 14.43
C ASN A 76 -3.10 9.28 15.85
N ALA A 77 -2.75 8.00 16.00
CA ALA A 77 -2.48 7.37 17.30
C ALA A 77 -1.08 7.70 17.86
N GLY A 78 -0.29 8.52 17.15
CA GLY A 78 1.08 8.88 17.53
C GLY A 78 2.06 7.70 17.41
N MET A 79 1.79 6.76 16.50
CA MET A 79 2.61 5.57 16.25
C MET A 79 3.20 5.61 14.85
N TRP A 80 4.53 5.57 14.72
CA TRP A 80 5.20 5.48 13.42
C TRP A 80 5.27 4.01 12.94
N ASN A 81 4.20 3.54 12.30
CA ASN A 81 4.10 2.18 11.79
C ASN A 81 4.93 1.98 10.50
N ILE A 82 6.25 1.87 10.64
CA ILE A 82 7.15 1.54 9.52
C ILE A 82 6.92 0.09 9.04
N GLY A 83 6.51 -0.80 9.95
CA GLY A 83 6.22 -2.22 9.69
C GLY A 83 4.99 -2.50 8.83
N ILE A 84 4.54 -1.52 8.04
CA ILE A 84 3.39 -1.67 7.15
C ILE A 84 3.71 -2.56 5.94
N GLU A 85 4.97 -2.60 5.50
CA GLU A 85 5.40 -3.51 4.42
C GLU A 85 5.12 -4.96 4.78
N GLY A 86 5.50 -5.38 5.98
CA GLY A 86 5.23 -6.71 6.51
C GLY A 86 3.73 -6.99 6.63
N GLN A 87 2.91 -5.98 6.95
CA GLN A 87 1.45 -6.13 7.00
C GLN A 87 0.86 -6.39 5.62
N ILE A 88 1.37 -5.72 4.57
CA ILE A 88 1.01 -5.98 3.17
C ILE A 88 1.43 -7.40 2.77
N ILE A 89 2.69 -7.76 3.05
CA ILE A 89 3.24 -9.07 2.70
C ILE A 89 2.45 -10.20 3.36
N MET A 90 2.19 -10.10 4.67
CA MET A 90 1.46 -11.14 5.40
C MET A 90 0.00 -11.25 4.98
N GLY A 91 -0.63 -10.14 4.57
CA GLY A 91 -1.95 -10.20 3.94
C GLY A 91 -1.91 -10.90 2.59
N ALA A 92 -0.89 -10.65 1.77
CA ALA A 92 -0.71 -11.35 0.49
C ALA A 92 -0.51 -12.86 0.69
N ILE A 93 0.29 -13.26 1.69
CA ILE A 93 0.49 -14.67 2.07
C ILE A 93 -0.82 -15.31 2.51
N ALA A 94 -1.58 -14.66 3.40
CA ALA A 94 -2.83 -15.22 3.92
C ALA A 94 -3.90 -15.36 2.81
N ALA A 95 -4.01 -14.37 1.93
CA ALA A 95 -4.88 -14.45 0.76
C ALA A 95 -4.43 -15.55 -0.22
N ALA A 96 -3.13 -15.67 -0.47
CA ALA A 96 -2.55 -16.71 -1.31
C ALA A 96 -2.81 -18.12 -0.76
N PHE A 97 -2.72 -18.31 0.55
CA PHE A 97 -3.04 -19.58 1.19
C PHE A 97 -4.50 -19.99 0.93
N VAL A 98 -5.46 -19.09 1.16
CA VAL A 98 -6.87 -19.37 0.89
C VAL A 98 -7.13 -19.61 -0.60
N ALA A 99 -6.52 -18.82 -1.49
CA ALA A 99 -6.67 -18.97 -2.94
C ALA A 99 -6.17 -20.32 -3.47
N ARG A 100 -5.20 -20.95 -2.77
CA ARG A 100 -4.62 -22.24 -3.16
C ARG A 100 -5.37 -23.43 -2.55
N GLU A 101 -5.67 -23.35 -1.27
CA GLU A 101 -6.12 -24.52 -0.50
C GLU A 101 -7.66 -24.63 -0.39
N VAL A 102 -8.39 -23.52 -0.58
CA VAL A 102 -9.85 -23.50 -0.42
C VAL A 102 -10.54 -23.57 -1.76
N SER A 103 -11.38 -24.59 -1.93
CA SER A 103 -12.29 -24.72 -3.06
C SER A 103 -13.69 -24.23 -2.66
N ALA A 104 -14.18 -23.17 -3.30
CA ALA A 104 -15.49 -22.58 -3.07
C ALA A 104 -16.00 -21.88 -4.34
N PRO A 105 -17.31 -21.60 -4.46
CA PRO A 105 -17.83 -20.79 -5.56
C PRO A 105 -17.15 -19.42 -5.62
N ARG A 106 -16.87 -18.94 -6.83
CA ARG A 106 -16.09 -17.72 -7.09
C ARG A 106 -16.42 -16.52 -6.19
N PRO A 107 -17.69 -16.10 -5.99
CA PRO A 107 -18.00 -14.96 -5.13
C PRO A 107 -17.59 -15.17 -3.67
N LEU A 108 -17.78 -16.40 -3.16
CA LEU A 108 -17.40 -16.76 -1.79
C LEU A 108 -15.88 -16.85 -1.67
N LEU A 109 -15.20 -17.42 -2.66
CA LEU A 109 -13.74 -17.52 -2.66
C LEU A 109 -13.08 -16.14 -2.64
N ILE A 110 -13.57 -15.19 -3.45
CA ILE A 110 -13.09 -13.79 -3.44
C ILE A 110 -13.31 -13.13 -2.08
N LEU A 111 -14.47 -13.33 -1.45
CA LEU A 111 -14.73 -12.80 -0.12
C LEU A 111 -13.76 -13.39 0.91
N LEU A 112 -13.56 -14.71 0.89
CA LEU A 112 -12.67 -15.41 1.79
C LEU A 112 -11.21 -14.96 1.64
N THR A 113 -10.73 -14.73 0.41
CA THR A 113 -9.36 -14.25 0.19
C THR A 113 -9.16 -12.82 0.69
N ILE A 114 -10.14 -11.93 0.50
CA ILE A 114 -10.11 -10.56 1.04
C ILE A 114 -10.12 -10.58 2.57
N LEU A 115 -10.98 -11.40 3.19
CA LEU A 115 -11.05 -11.53 4.64
C LEU A 115 -9.78 -12.16 5.22
N ALA A 116 -9.22 -13.16 4.55
CA ALA A 116 -7.96 -13.79 4.95
C ALA A 116 -6.79 -12.81 4.87
N GLY A 117 -6.70 -12.04 3.78
CA GLY A 117 -5.66 -11.01 3.65
C GLY A 117 -5.81 -9.91 4.69
N ALA A 118 -7.02 -9.42 4.94
CA ALA A 118 -7.31 -8.49 6.03
C ALA A 118 -6.87 -9.07 7.38
N ALA A 119 -7.22 -10.33 7.66
CA ALA A 119 -6.83 -11.01 8.90
C ALA A 119 -5.31 -11.17 9.03
N GLY A 120 -4.61 -11.58 7.96
CA GLY A 120 -3.16 -11.75 7.95
C GLY A 120 -2.43 -10.45 8.25
N GLY A 121 -2.80 -9.36 7.56
CA GLY A 121 -2.24 -8.04 7.84
C GLY A 121 -2.63 -7.51 9.21
N MET A 122 -3.87 -7.71 9.65
CA MET A 122 -4.36 -7.29 10.99
C MET A 122 -3.58 -7.98 12.11
N LEU A 123 -3.36 -9.29 12.01
CA LEU A 123 -2.61 -10.06 13.01
C LEU A 123 -1.14 -9.63 13.02
N TRP A 124 -0.56 -9.33 11.87
CA TRP A 124 0.81 -8.81 11.80
C TRP A 124 0.94 -7.41 12.39
N GLY A 125 -0.02 -6.52 12.10
CA GLY A 125 -0.08 -5.20 12.72
C GLY A 125 -0.26 -5.31 14.23
N LEU A 126 -1.16 -6.19 14.68
CA LEU A 126 -1.37 -6.48 16.10
C LEU A 126 -0.08 -6.95 16.76
N LEU A 127 0.72 -7.79 16.12
CA LEU A 127 2.01 -8.22 16.63
C LEU A 127 2.95 -7.03 16.87
N VAL A 128 3.08 -6.11 15.90
CA VAL A 128 3.85 -4.85 16.08
C VAL A 128 3.30 -4.05 17.27
N GLY A 129 1.97 -3.91 17.36
CA GLY A 129 1.30 -3.21 18.44
C GLY A 129 1.58 -3.83 19.82
N VAL A 130 1.54 -5.16 19.94
CA VAL A 130 1.81 -5.90 21.18
C VAL A 130 3.27 -5.75 21.59
N LEU A 131 4.21 -5.90 20.65
CA LEU A 131 5.63 -5.67 20.92
C LEU A 131 5.89 -4.27 21.46
N ARG A 132 5.15 -3.27 20.96
CA ARG A 132 5.21 -1.91 21.46
C ARG A 132 4.62 -1.76 22.86
N THR A 133 3.38 -2.21 23.07
CA THR A 133 2.64 -1.90 24.30
C THR A 133 3.01 -2.80 25.47
N ALA A 134 3.35 -4.06 25.19
CA ALA A 134 3.69 -5.06 26.21
C ALA A 134 5.20 -5.34 26.24
N GLY A 135 5.86 -5.40 25.08
CA GLY A 135 7.29 -5.68 24.98
C GLY A 135 8.20 -4.45 25.16
N GLY A 136 7.65 -3.24 25.20
CA GLY A 136 8.43 -2.00 25.30
C GLY A 136 9.30 -1.69 24.07
N VAL A 137 9.16 -2.46 22.99
CA VAL A 137 9.94 -2.30 21.76
C VAL A 137 9.49 -1.05 21.03
N ASN A 138 10.41 -0.26 20.48
CA ASN A 138 10.04 0.88 19.64
C ASN A 138 9.40 0.35 18.34
N GLU A 139 8.23 0.88 17.99
CA GLU A 139 7.43 0.47 16.83
C GLU A 139 8.17 0.59 15.49
N ILE A 140 9.13 1.51 15.40
CA ILE A 140 9.92 1.74 14.19
C ILE A 140 10.84 0.54 13.96
N PHE A 141 11.64 0.19 14.97
CA PHE A 141 12.58 -0.93 14.88
C PHE A 141 11.87 -2.29 14.91
N GLY A 142 10.84 -2.44 15.75
CA GLY A 142 10.05 -3.67 15.82
C GLY A 142 9.28 -3.93 14.53
N GLY A 143 8.68 -2.90 13.94
CA GLY A 143 7.99 -2.99 12.66
C GLY A 143 8.95 -3.34 11.52
N LEU A 144 10.04 -2.57 11.37
CA LEU A 144 11.04 -2.82 10.32
C LEU A 144 11.68 -4.21 10.44
N GLY A 145 11.96 -4.65 11.66
CA GLY A 145 12.46 -6.01 11.90
C GLY A 145 11.50 -7.09 11.42
N LEU A 146 10.20 -6.91 11.68
CA LEU A 146 9.16 -7.83 11.21
C LEU A 146 8.94 -7.78 9.70
N ASP A 147 9.24 -6.66 9.02
CA ASP A 147 9.22 -6.61 7.56
C ASP A 147 10.22 -7.60 6.95
N PHE A 148 11.44 -7.67 7.49
CA PHE A 148 12.45 -8.65 7.06
C PHE A 148 12.02 -10.09 7.31
N VAL A 149 11.33 -10.35 8.42
CA VAL A 149 10.76 -11.67 8.72
C VAL A 149 9.69 -12.03 7.68
N ALA A 150 8.77 -11.12 7.37
CA ALA A 150 7.71 -11.34 6.38
C ALA A 150 8.28 -11.59 4.97
N LEU A 151 9.29 -10.81 4.57
CA LEU A 151 9.99 -10.98 3.29
C LEU A 151 10.70 -12.34 3.22
N SER A 152 11.39 -12.73 4.29
CA SER A 152 12.08 -14.02 4.38
C SER A 152 11.10 -15.18 4.34
N LEU A 153 9.95 -15.05 5.03
CA LEU A 153 8.88 -16.04 5.01
C LEU A 153 8.30 -16.19 3.61
N THR A 154 8.05 -15.09 2.90
CA THR A 154 7.58 -15.11 1.50
C THR A 154 8.54 -15.90 0.62
N THR A 155 9.84 -15.63 0.75
CA THR A 155 10.88 -16.31 -0.02
C THR A 155 10.96 -17.80 0.33
N TYR A 156 10.90 -18.13 1.62
CA TYR A 156 10.84 -19.52 2.09
C TYR A 156 9.65 -20.28 1.50
N LEU A 157 8.46 -19.67 1.48
CA LEU A 157 7.26 -20.30 0.91
C LEU A 157 7.42 -20.54 -0.59
N ILE A 158 7.92 -19.56 -1.33
CA ILE A 158 8.11 -19.64 -2.79
C ILE A 158 9.11 -20.73 -3.19
N ILE A 159 10.19 -20.90 -2.43
CA ILE A 159 11.26 -21.86 -2.77
C ILE A 159 11.01 -23.24 -2.13
N GLY A 160 10.25 -23.29 -1.03
CA GLY A 160 9.96 -24.51 -0.30
C GLY A 160 8.51 -24.97 -0.49
N PRO A 161 7.63 -24.86 0.52
CA PRO A 161 6.31 -25.50 0.51
C PRO A 161 5.39 -25.15 -0.67
N TRP A 162 5.51 -23.95 -1.24
CA TRP A 162 4.67 -23.46 -2.35
C TRP A 162 5.45 -23.37 -3.67
N ALA A 163 6.61 -24.03 -3.74
CA ALA A 163 7.41 -24.12 -4.95
C ALA A 163 6.62 -24.75 -6.09
N ARG A 164 6.94 -24.29 -7.31
CA ARG A 164 6.33 -24.83 -8.53
C ARG A 164 6.81 -26.25 -8.77
N SER A 165 5.89 -27.17 -9.01
CA SER A 165 6.23 -28.55 -9.35
C SER A 165 7.03 -28.60 -10.66
N GLY A 166 8.21 -29.20 -10.63
CA GLY A 166 9.02 -29.45 -11.84
C GLY A 166 9.83 -28.26 -12.36
N VAL A 167 9.84 -27.10 -11.66
CA VAL A 167 10.66 -25.94 -12.04
C VAL A 167 11.35 -25.35 -10.82
N ALA A 168 12.69 -25.34 -10.83
CA ALA A 168 13.47 -24.57 -9.85
C ALA A 168 13.35 -23.07 -10.19
N SER A 169 12.27 -22.42 -9.76
CA SER A 169 12.02 -21.00 -10.01
C SER A 169 11.95 -20.21 -8.71
N THR A 170 12.74 -19.15 -8.64
CA THR A 170 12.65 -18.12 -7.58
C THR A 170 11.68 -16.99 -7.95
N SER A 171 11.03 -17.07 -9.12
CA SER A 171 10.17 -16.00 -9.67
C SER A 171 8.75 -15.96 -9.11
N GLY A 172 8.40 -16.87 -8.19
CA GLY A 172 7.09 -16.94 -7.54
C GLY A 172 6.40 -18.29 -7.66
N THR A 173 5.25 -18.42 -6.99
CA THR A 173 4.43 -19.65 -6.96
C THR A 173 3.74 -19.92 -8.30
N ASP A 174 3.09 -21.07 -8.43
CA ASP A 174 2.14 -21.31 -9.51
C ASP A 174 1.04 -20.22 -9.54
N PRO A 175 0.52 -19.89 -10.74
CA PRO A 175 -0.61 -18.98 -10.86
C PRO A 175 -1.80 -19.49 -10.04
N PHE A 176 -2.52 -18.57 -9.39
CA PHE A 176 -3.71 -18.94 -8.64
C PHE A 176 -4.86 -19.38 -9.57
N PRO A 177 -5.79 -20.22 -9.09
CA PRO A 177 -6.98 -20.59 -9.85
C PRO A 177 -7.76 -19.36 -10.32
N ALA A 178 -8.31 -19.39 -11.53
CA ALA A 178 -9.03 -18.25 -12.11
C ALA A 178 -10.22 -17.77 -11.25
N ASP A 179 -10.84 -18.67 -10.50
CA ASP A 179 -11.96 -18.37 -9.58
C ASP A 179 -11.53 -17.59 -8.33
N SER A 180 -10.24 -17.62 -7.97
CA SER A 180 -9.70 -16.87 -6.83
C SER A 180 -9.29 -15.43 -7.20
N LEU A 181 -9.17 -15.15 -8.50
CA LEU A 181 -8.68 -13.86 -8.99
C LEU A 181 -9.75 -12.77 -8.86
N LEU A 182 -9.30 -11.55 -8.52
CA LEU A 182 -10.18 -10.40 -8.46
C LEU A 182 -10.78 -10.12 -9.85
N PRO A 183 -12.06 -9.70 -9.94
CA PRO A 183 -12.72 -9.51 -11.21
C PRO A 183 -12.06 -8.35 -11.98
N SER A 184 -11.59 -8.62 -13.19
CA SER A 184 -10.94 -7.64 -14.06
C SER A 184 -11.89 -7.12 -15.15
N LEU A 185 -11.62 -5.91 -15.67
CA LEU A 185 -12.36 -5.30 -16.77
C LEU A 185 -11.73 -5.64 -18.12
N GLY A 186 -12.40 -6.50 -18.88
CA GLY A 186 -12.02 -6.85 -20.24
C GLY A 186 -10.60 -7.42 -20.30
N SER A 187 -9.74 -6.82 -21.14
CA SER A 187 -8.33 -7.23 -21.30
C SER A 187 -7.36 -6.44 -20.41
N SER A 188 -7.87 -5.60 -19.51
CA SER A 188 -7.07 -4.81 -18.56
C SER A 188 -6.98 -5.52 -17.22
N LYS A 189 -5.89 -5.29 -16.47
CA LYS A 189 -5.76 -5.78 -15.08
C LYS A 189 -6.63 -4.98 -14.08
N LEU A 190 -7.30 -3.93 -14.55
CA LEU A 190 -8.17 -3.10 -13.73
C LEU A 190 -9.29 -3.92 -13.09
N SER A 191 -9.34 -3.92 -11.76
CA SER A 191 -10.41 -4.50 -10.96
C SER A 191 -11.19 -3.38 -10.29
N PRO A 192 -12.44 -3.14 -10.73
CA PRO A 192 -13.32 -2.15 -10.11
C PRO A 192 -13.56 -2.45 -8.64
N LEU A 193 -13.58 -3.74 -8.26
CA LEU A 193 -13.73 -4.17 -6.88
C LEU A 193 -12.57 -3.66 -6.01
N ALA A 194 -11.33 -3.82 -6.45
CA ALA A 194 -10.16 -3.37 -5.70
C ALA A 194 -10.12 -1.84 -5.56
N VAL A 195 -10.45 -1.12 -6.64
CA VAL A 195 -10.55 0.35 -6.64
C VAL A 195 -11.67 0.81 -5.70
N ALA A 196 -12.84 0.17 -5.75
CA ALA A 196 -13.96 0.48 -4.87
C ALA A 196 -13.58 0.26 -3.40
N ILE A 197 -12.91 -0.85 -3.06
CA ILE A 197 -12.44 -1.12 -1.70
C ILE A 197 -11.45 -0.04 -1.23
N ALA A 198 -10.51 0.40 -2.08
CA ALA A 198 -9.58 1.47 -1.73
C ALA A 198 -10.29 2.81 -1.45
N ILE A 199 -11.27 3.18 -2.28
CA ILE A 199 -12.08 4.39 -2.07
C ILE A 199 -12.91 4.26 -0.78
N LEU A 200 -13.57 3.12 -0.57
CA LEU A 200 -14.38 2.86 0.62
C LEU A 200 -13.52 2.90 1.90
N ALA A 201 -12.30 2.39 1.86
CA ALA A 201 -11.37 2.47 2.98
C ALA A 201 -10.99 3.92 3.30
N LEU A 202 -10.68 4.75 2.29
CA LEU A 202 -10.38 6.17 2.49
C LEU A 202 -11.58 6.94 3.04
N VAL A 203 -12.78 6.68 2.52
CA VAL A 203 -14.03 7.25 3.04
C VAL A 203 -14.27 6.79 4.48
N GLY A 204 -14.05 5.51 4.78
CA GLY A 204 -14.18 4.95 6.13
C GLY A 204 -13.25 5.61 7.14
N VAL A 205 -11.97 5.78 6.79
CA VAL A 205 -10.98 6.49 7.62
C VAL A 205 -11.33 7.97 7.76
N TRP A 206 -11.85 8.59 6.71
CA TRP A 206 -12.34 9.96 6.79
C TRP A 206 -13.54 10.10 7.75
N LEU A 207 -14.53 9.22 7.67
CA LEU A 207 -15.68 9.20 8.59
C LEU A 207 -15.22 8.97 10.03
N LEU A 208 -14.30 8.03 10.24
CA LEU A 208 -13.69 7.74 11.54
C LEU A 208 -13.16 9.02 12.19
N PHE A 209 -12.45 9.87 11.45
CA PHE A 209 -11.83 11.08 11.99
C PHE A 209 -12.65 12.37 11.88
N ARG A 210 -13.78 12.35 11.15
CA ARG A 210 -14.69 13.50 11.01
C ARG A 210 -15.73 13.61 12.12
N GLY A 211 -16.17 12.49 12.72
CA GLY A 211 -17.30 12.55 13.67
C GLY A 211 -17.41 11.43 14.70
N THR A 212 -16.46 10.49 14.78
CA THR A 212 -16.57 9.38 15.74
C THR A 212 -15.86 9.67 17.06
N LEU A 213 -16.43 9.18 18.17
CA LEU A 213 -15.81 9.20 19.50
C LEU A 213 -14.48 8.43 19.48
N TYR A 214 -14.42 7.32 18.74
CA TYR A 214 -13.20 6.51 18.62
C TYR A 214 -12.06 7.32 18.00
N GLY A 215 -12.31 7.99 16.87
CA GLY A 215 -11.32 8.84 16.21
C GLY A 215 -10.86 10.02 17.06
N LEU A 216 -11.76 10.61 17.85
CA LEU A 216 -11.42 11.69 18.79
C LEU A 216 -10.50 11.19 19.92
N LYS A 217 -10.86 10.07 20.56
CA LYS A 217 -10.04 9.45 21.60
C LYS A 217 -8.69 8.98 21.06
N LEU A 218 -8.65 8.43 19.85
CA LEU A 218 -7.41 8.01 19.21
C LEU A 218 -6.46 9.19 18.96
N LYS A 219 -6.98 10.32 18.47
CA LYS A 219 -6.22 11.56 18.33
C LYS A 219 -5.70 12.08 19.67
N ALA A 220 -6.51 12.02 20.73
CA ALA A 220 -6.09 12.42 22.07
C ALA A 220 -4.91 11.55 22.57
N VAL A 221 -5.03 10.23 22.41
CA VAL A 221 -3.96 9.28 22.73
C VAL A 221 -2.68 9.60 21.96
N GLY A 222 -2.78 9.88 20.66
CA GLY A 222 -1.61 10.22 19.84
C GLY A 222 -0.95 11.56 20.18
N ARG A 223 -1.71 12.51 20.75
CA ARG A 223 -1.17 13.80 21.19
C ARG A 223 -0.48 13.73 22.54
N ASN A 224 -1.08 13.04 23.51
CA ASN A 224 -0.50 12.87 24.84
C ASN A 224 -1.05 11.61 25.51
N ARG A 225 -0.26 10.53 25.50
CA ARG A 225 -0.64 9.25 26.11
C ARG A 225 -0.80 9.35 27.63
N PRO A 226 0.15 9.93 28.41
CA PRO A 226 -0.03 10.10 29.85
C PRO A 226 -1.31 10.84 30.21
N SER A 227 -1.59 11.99 29.60
CA SER A 227 -2.81 12.76 29.90
C SER A 227 -4.09 12.00 29.52
N SER A 228 -4.07 11.29 28.39
CA SER A 228 -5.22 10.47 27.98
C SER A 228 -5.49 9.32 28.96
N PHE A 229 -4.44 8.72 29.51
CA PHE A 229 -4.55 7.67 30.53
C PHE A 229 -5.15 8.21 31.83
N LEU A 230 -4.70 9.37 32.29
CA LEU A 230 -5.24 10.03 33.49
C LEU A 230 -6.73 10.40 33.34
N LEU A 231 -7.19 10.68 32.11
CA LEU A 231 -8.60 10.92 31.79
C LEU A 231 -9.42 9.63 31.57
N GLY A 232 -8.88 8.47 31.90
CA GLY A 232 -9.58 7.18 31.85
C GLY A 232 -9.70 6.57 30.44
N ILE A 233 -8.95 7.07 29.45
CA ILE A 233 -8.92 6.46 28.11
C ILE A 233 -7.97 5.24 28.16
N PRO A 234 -8.43 4.02 27.80
CA PRO A 234 -7.56 2.83 27.79
C PRO A 234 -6.58 2.88 26.61
N THR A 235 -5.51 3.67 26.75
CA THR A 235 -4.55 4.01 25.69
C THR A 235 -4.03 2.80 24.92
N ASN A 236 -3.64 1.72 25.60
CA ASN A 236 -3.13 0.50 24.95
C ASN A 236 -4.16 -0.12 24.00
N ARG A 237 -5.45 -0.12 24.35
CA ARG A 237 -6.50 -0.65 23.46
C ARG A 237 -6.65 0.18 22.18
N TYR A 238 -6.47 1.50 22.28
CA TYR A 238 -6.49 2.40 21.11
C TYR A 238 -5.25 2.22 20.24
N LEU A 239 -4.08 2.02 20.84
CA LEU A 239 -2.85 1.73 20.10
C LEU A 239 -2.95 0.39 19.35
N LEU A 240 -3.33 -0.69 20.03
CA LEU A 240 -3.54 -1.99 19.42
C LEU A 240 -4.61 -1.94 18.32
N GLY A 241 -5.73 -1.26 18.59
CA GLY A 241 -6.79 -1.05 17.61
C GLY A 241 -6.31 -0.31 16.35
N ALA A 242 -5.46 0.71 16.50
CA ALA A 242 -4.90 1.43 15.36
C ALA A 242 -4.02 0.52 14.49
N PHE A 243 -3.17 -0.30 15.11
CA PHE A 243 -2.35 -1.28 14.39
C PHE A 243 -3.18 -2.36 13.71
N MET A 244 -4.25 -2.85 14.36
CA MET A 244 -5.17 -3.82 13.76
C MET A 244 -5.88 -3.24 12.53
N ILE A 245 -6.41 -2.02 12.62
CA ILE A 245 -7.10 -1.35 11.50
C ILE A 245 -6.11 -1.10 10.36
N CYS A 246 -4.92 -0.58 10.66
CA CYS A 246 -3.88 -0.34 9.68
C CYS A 246 -3.45 -1.65 9.00
N GLY A 247 -3.19 -2.68 9.79
CA GLY A 247 -2.85 -4.02 9.31
C GLY A 247 -3.94 -4.64 8.45
N ALA A 248 -5.22 -4.50 8.82
CA ALA A 248 -6.33 -4.99 8.00
C ALA A 248 -6.36 -4.34 6.61
N LEU A 249 -6.23 -3.02 6.56
CA LEU A 249 -6.22 -2.28 5.28
C LEU A 249 -4.97 -2.60 4.45
N ALA A 250 -3.80 -2.70 5.08
CA ALA A 250 -2.56 -3.14 4.45
C ALA A 250 -2.66 -4.60 3.95
N GLY A 251 -3.32 -5.48 4.69
CA GLY A 251 -3.50 -6.86 4.27
C GLY A 251 -4.41 -7.03 3.06
N ILE A 252 -5.44 -6.18 2.94
CA ILE A 252 -6.25 -6.06 1.73
C ILE A 252 -5.42 -5.50 0.57
N ALA A 253 -4.51 -4.57 0.82
CA ALA A 253 -3.55 -4.10 -0.19
C ALA A 253 -2.69 -5.27 -0.73
N GLY A 254 -2.18 -6.13 0.15
CA GLY A 254 -1.45 -7.35 -0.23
C GLY A 254 -2.30 -8.31 -1.06
N THR A 255 -3.56 -8.49 -0.68
CA THR A 255 -4.54 -9.29 -1.46
C THR A 255 -4.69 -8.75 -2.88
N SER A 256 -4.81 -7.44 -3.03
CA SER A 256 -4.95 -6.80 -4.35
C SER A 256 -3.72 -7.01 -5.24
N GLN A 257 -2.52 -7.01 -4.65
CA GLN A 257 -1.28 -7.28 -5.39
C GLN A 257 -1.19 -8.75 -5.82
N ALA A 258 -1.47 -9.68 -4.92
CA ALA A 258 -1.40 -11.11 -5.21
C ALA A 258 -2.45 -11.58 -6.21
N LEU A 259 -3.72 -11.19 -6.02
CA LEU A 259 -4.86 -11.73 -6.77
C LEU A 259 -5.38 -10.80 -7.88
N GLY A 260 -5.03 -9.51 -7.84
CA GLY A 260 -5.47 -8.52 -8.83
C GLY A 260 -4.40 -8.11 -9.85
N PHE A 261 -3.11 -8.13 -9.47
CA PHE A 261 -2.04 -7.61 -10.31
C PHE A 261 -1.04 -8.68 -10.77
N HIS A 262 -0.48 -9.46 -9.85
CA HIS A 262 0.53 -10.48 -10.15
C HIS A 262 -0.06 -11.85 -10.49
N PHE A 263 -1.26 -12.16 -9.99
CA PHE A 263 -1.95 -13.46 -10.13
C PHE A 263 -1.19 -14.67 -9.59
N LYS A 264 -0.14 -14.42 -8.82
CA LYS A 264 0.71 -15.38 -8.10
C LYS A 264 1.40 -14.66 -6.96
N LEU A 265 1.96 -15.40 -6.00
CA LEU A 265 2.83 -14.81 -5.00
C LEU A 265 4.26 -14.69 -5.57
N ILE A 266 4.85 -13.50 -5.46
CA ILE A 266 6.24 -13.21 -5.86
C ILE A 266 7.06 -12.76 -4.63
N PRO A 267 8.40 -12.86 -4.66
CA PRO A 267 9.21 -12.53 -3.48
C PRO A 267 9.02 -11.10 -2.98
N ALA A 268 8.98 -10.12 -3.89
CA ALA A 268 8.79 -8.71 -3.57
C ALA A 268 7.34 -8.23 -3.79
N ILE A 269 6.36 -8.99 -3.28
CA ILE A 269 4.92 -8.77 -3.58
C ILE A 269 4.38 -7.39 -3.20
N SER A 270 4.96 -6.74 -2.18
CA SER A 270 4.55 -5.42 -1.74
C SER A 270 5.05 -4.29 -2.65
N GLY A 271 6.13 -4.52 -3.42
CA GLY A 271 6.69 -3.50 -4.31
C GLY A 271 7.19 -2.22 -3.61
N ASN A 272 7.45 -2.27 -2.30
CA ASN A 272 7.74 -1.12 -1.44
C ASN A 272 6.62 -0.05 -1.39
N TYR A 273 5.37 -0.44 -1.68
CA TYR A 273 4.23 0.48 -1.70
C TYR A 273 3.81 0.97 -0.32
N GLY A 274 4.07 0.20 0.74
CA GLY A 274 3.87 0.62 2.13
C GLY A 274 4.85 1.73 2.55
N PHE A 275 6.13 1.63 2.21
CA PHE A 275 7.10 2.70 2.43
C PHE A 275 6.75 3.96 1.63
N LEU A 276 6.32 3.78 0.38
CA LEU A 276 5.81 4.88 -0.43
C LEU A 276 4.57 5.52 0.22
N ALA A 277 3.66 4.72 0.78
CA ALA A 277 2.47 5.22 1.46
C ALA A 277 2.80 6.10 2.69
N ILE A 278 3.92 5.84 3.39
CA ILE A 278 4.40 6.74 4.46
C ILE A 278 4.64 8.15 3.91
N LEU A 279 5.37 8.26 2.80
CA LEU A 279 5.63 9.53 2.14
C LEU A 279 4.32 10.22 1.72
N VAL A 280 3.39 9.46 1.12
CA VAL A 280 2.07 9.96 0.71
C VAL A 280 1.31 10.55 1.89
N VAL A 281 1.26 9.86 3.03
CA VAL A 281 0.51 10.32 4.20
C VAL A 281 1.14 11.56 4.84
N LEU A 282 2.47 11.65 4.83
CA LEU A 282 3.18 12.84 5.30
C LEU A 282 2.90 14.06 4.42
N LEU A 283 2.94 13.89 3.09
CA LEU A 283 2.56 14.93 2.13
C LEU A 283 1.08 15.32 2.26
N ALA A 284 0.21 14.34 2.50
CA ALA A 284 -1.21 14.56 2.74
C ALA A 284 -1.50 15.18 4.12
N ARG A 285 -0.51 15.30 5.01
CA ARG A 285 -0.66 15.82 6.39
C ARG A 285 -1.81 15.14 7.15
N PHE A 286 -1.91 13.82 7.02
CA PHE A 286 -2.98 12.99 7.60
C PHE A 286 -4.41 13.29 7.10
N ARG A 287 -4.58 13.97 5.95
CA ARG A 287 -5.91 14.26 5.36
C ARG A 287 -6.27 13.19 4.32
N PRO A 288 -7.29 12.35 4.54
CA PRO A 288 -7.65 11.26 3.62
C PRO A 288 -7.94 11.73 2.18
N PHE A 289 -8.58 12.89 2.00
CA PHE A 289 -8.85 13.41 0.66
C PHE A 289 -7.61 13.76 -0.15
N LEU A 290 -6.52 14.18 0.51
CA LEU A 290 -5.26 14.48 -0.17
C LEU A 290 -4.50 13.20 -0.56
N VAL A 291 -4.80 12.06 0.07
CA VAL A 291 -4.19 10.78 -0.30
C VAL A 291 -4.52 10.43 -1.74
N ILE A 292 -5.78 10.59 -2.17
CA ILE A 292 -6.24 10.18 -3.52
C ILE A 292 -5.34 10.74 -4.63
N PRO A 293 -5.19 12.07 -4.79
CA PRO A 293 -4.37 12.63 -5.86
C PRO A 293 -2.87 12.38 -5.65
N ILE A 294 -2.38 12.37 -4.41
CA ILE A 294 -0.95 12.18 -4.13
C ILE A 294 -0.52 10.74 -4.42
N SER A 295 -1.27 9.74 -3.93
CA SER A 295 -0.98 8.33 -4.23
C SER A 295 -1.13 8.03 -5.72
N PHE A 296 -2.08 8.68 -6.41
CA PHE A 296 -2.25 8.52 -7.86
C PHE A 296 -1.06 9.05 -8.63
N PHE A 297 -0.52 10.20 -8.23
CA PHE A 297 0.73 10.74 -8.78
C PHE A 297 1.90 9.76 -8.64
N PHE A 298 2.10 9.18 -7.46
CA PHE A 298 3.16 8.19 -7.26
C PHE A 298 2.91 6.88 -8.03
N ALA A 299 1.67 6.45 -8.17
CA ALA A 299 1.32 5.29 -9.00
C ALA A 299 1.68 5.51 -10.47
N MET A 300 1.40 6.72 -11.01
CA MET A 300 1.81 7.08 -12.37
C MET A 300 3.33 7.02 -12.54
N ILE A 301 4.10 7.51 -11.57
CA ILE A 301 5.56 7.42 -11.62
C ILE A 301 5.99 5.95 -11.60
N ALA A 302 5.43 5.14 -10.69
CA ALA A 302 5.82 3.74 -10.53
C ALA A 302 5.56 2.90 -11.81
N VAL A 303 4.43 3.13 -12.49
CA VAL A 303 4.10 2.44 -13.75
C VAL A 303 4.82 3.03 -14.96
N GLY A 304 5.03 4.35 -14.97
CA GLY A 304 5.68 5.05 -16.09
C GLY A 304 7.21 4.88 -16.13
N SER A 305 7.87 4.78 -14.98
CA SER A 305 9.34 4.75 -14.86
C SER A 305 10.03 3.63 -15.66
N PRO A 306 9.51 2.38 -15.71
CA PRO A 306 10.10 1.34 -16.56
C PRO A 306 10.11 1.69 -18.05
N SER A 307 9.15 2.48 -18.53
CA SER A 307 9.13 2.94 -19.93
C SER A 307 10.25 3.95 -20.24
N LEU A 308 10.75 4.64 -19.21
CA LEU A 308 11.89 5.55 -19.33
C LEU A 308 13.20 4.77 -19.50
N GLN A 309 13.38 3.68 -18.76
CA GLN A 309 14.55 2.81 -18.88
C GLN A 309 14.62 2.17 -20.27
N LEU A 310 13.52 1.61 -20.76
CA LEU A 310 13.46 0.93 -22.07
C LEU A 310 13.65 1.85 -23.28
N ARG A 311 13.52 3.18 -23.12
CA ARG A 311 13.66 4.16 -24.20
C ARG A 311 15.00 4.91 -24.18
N LEU A 312 15.75 4.82 -23.08
CA LEU A 312 17.05 5.49 -22.91
C LEU A 312 18.24 4.53 -23.07
N ASP A 313 17.98 3.24 -23.29
CA ASP A 313 18.93 2.24 -23.79
C ASP A 313 18.85 2.12 -25.33
#